data_AF-A0A2G8SMU3-F1
#
_entry.id   AF-A0A2G8SMU3-F1
#
_cell.length_a   1.000
_cell.length_b   1.000
_cell.length_c   1.000
_cell.angle_alpha   90.00
_cell.angle_beta   90.00
_cell.angle_gamma   90.00
#
_symmetry.space_group_name_H-M   'P 1'
#
loop_
_entity.id
_entity.type
_entity.pdbx_description
1 polymer ?
#
loop_
_entity_poly.entity_id
_entity_poly.type
_entity_poly.pdbx_seq_one_letter_code
_entity_poly.pdbx_strand_id
1 'polypeptide(L)'
;MPRAAKNDTTRKHEQSAKKDRAEQTEAPGPSAAGTSAAGASVASPSAVSTRATGSSASNNPSSSRRASRLRAFDTLTEWCLKENGPRPHVTQPRTSGDRRLPQLTIDRLSPPPPGPRDPYILSGSQTLWRIKEQMPPWFWTAYNKALWLIDFHGAWGTGDSAPLFICDKEREGPMKDALKMMMPTYPPRPPEPLAPSPSVDKVRAVLADAAKLPPDEQWGRDDIPGMKVTTEYDMYGAPESWEYEWSDKYLERLFLALIEVIDEHGTGPAGFEGIRWEVYEKVRAMPT
;
A
#
# COMPACT_ATOMS: atom_id res chain seq x y z
N MET A 1 33.60 48.87 32.24
CA MET A 1 32.89 49.31 33.47
C MET A 1 31.41 49.35 33.15
N PRO A 2 30.47 48.81 33.96
CA PRO A 2 30.59 47.84 35.08
C PRO A 2 30.07 46.42 34.67
N ARG A 3 30.52 45.31 35.30
CA ARG A 3 29.83 44.44 36.30
C ARG A 3 28.47 43.84 35.90
N ALA A 4 28.02 42.65 36.34
CA ALA A 4 28.62 41.42 36.93
C ALA A 4 27.49 40.38 37.15
N ALA A 5 27.82 39.18 37.68
CA ALA A 5 26.98 37.97 37.91
C ALA A 5 26.95 37.01 36.70
N LYS A 6 27.53 35.79 36.71
CA LYS A 6 27.85 34.83 37.80
C LYS A 6 26.64 34.46 38.67
N ASN A 7 26.05 33.31 38.39
CA ASN A 7 25.54 32.40 39.42
C ASN A 7 26.13 31.02 39.14
N ASP A 8 26.75 30.46 40.17
CA ASP A 8 27.51 29.22 40.18
C ASP A 8 26.97 28.42 41.37
N THR A 9 26.33 27.28 41.09
CA THR A 9 25.68 26.45 42.12
C THR A 9 26.01 24.99 41.88
N THR A 10 27.16 24.57 42.42
CA THR A 10 27.30 23.44 43.38
C THR A 10 26.05 22.55 43.59
N ARG A 11 26.11 21.23 43.76
CA ARG A 11 27.13 20.41 44.46
C ARG A 11 26.80 18.91 44.31
N LYS A 12 27.84 18.07 44.19
CA LYS A 12 27.96 16.67 44.68
C LYS A 12 26.68 15.80 44.80
N HIS A 13 26.70 14.64 44.13
CA HIS A 13 26.95 13.41 44.88
C HIS A 13 27.76 12.39 44.06
N GLU A 14 28.74 11.81 44.75
CA GLU A 14 29.65 10.76 44.32
C GLU A 14 29.58 9.65 45.38
N GLN A 15 30.07 8.44 45.08
CA GLN A 15 30.12 7.22 45.92
C GLN A 15 28.81 6.41 45.99
N SER A 16 28.80 5.08 46.21
CA SER A 16 29.79 3.99 46.00
C SER A 16 29.14 2.64 46.37
N ALA A 17 29.23 1.62 45.51
CA ALA A 17 29.16 0.17 45.81
C ALA A 17 29.26 -0.58 44.45
N LYS A 18 30.16 -1.52 44.11
CA LYS A 18 31.06 -2.45 44.81
C LYS A 18 30.46 -3.21 45.99
N LYS A 19 30.75 -4.52 46.00
CA LYS A 19 30.50 -5.52 47.07
C LYS A 19 29.10 -6.18 46.96
N ASP A 20 28.92 -7.51 46.98
CA ASP A 20 29.81 -8.64 47.29
C ASP A 20 29.87 -9.76 46.23
N ARG A 21 30.89 -10.62 46.37
CA ARG A 21 31.11 -11.93 45.74
C ARG A 21 31.31 -12.94 46.88
N ALA A 22 31.11 -14.24 46.61
CA ALA A 22 31.31 -15.40 47.51
C ALA A 22 30.05 -15.80 48.32
N GLU A 23 29.75 -17.08 48.57
CA GLU A 23 30.42 -18.33 48.16
C GLU A 23 29.53 -19.59 48.38
N GLN A 24 29.85 -20.68 47.66
CA GLN A 24 29.65 -22.10 48.06
C GLN A 24 28.19 -22.62 48.22
N THR A 25 27.88 -23.93 48.14
CA THR A 25 28.71 -25.17 48.17
C THR A 25 28.06 -26.32 47.37
N GLU A 26 28.87 -27.16 46.70
CA GLU A 26 28.77 -28.65 46.52
C GLU A 26 27.44 -29.36 46.10
N ALA A 27 27.40 -30.46 45.33
CA ALA A 27 28.38 -31.35 44.65
C ALA A 27 27.61 -32.28 43.65
N PRO A 28 28.12 -33.44 43.18
CA PRO A 28 29.29 -33.70 42.33
C PRO A 28 28.93 -34.29 40.93
N GLY A 29 29.93 -34.48 40.06
CA GLY A 29 29.79 -35.07 38.70
C GLY A 29 29.74 -36.62 38.65
N PRO A 30 30.27 -37.34 37.61
CA PRO A 30 31.32 -36.91 36.67
C PRO A 30 31.20 -37.35 35.18
N SER A 31 32.20 -36.95 34.37
CA SER A 31 32.76 -37.64 33.19
C SER A 31 31.95 -37.77 31.87
N ALA A 32 32.55 -37.64 30.67
CA ALA A 32 33.92 -37.23 30.32
C ALA A 32 34.07 -36.82 28.83
N ALA A 33 35.14 -36.05 28.56
CA ALA A 33 35.89 -35.88 27.30
C ALA A 33 35.18 -35.36 26.01
N GLY A 34 35.75 -34.42 25.25
CA GLY A 34 36.97 -33.61 25.48
C GLY A 34 37.57 -33.03 24.17
N THR A 35 38.47 -32.03 24.28
CA THR A 35 39.39 -31.48 23.23
C THR A 35 38.73 -30.90 21.95
N SER A 36 39.25 -29.96 21.14
CA SER A 36 40.41 -29.03 21.11
C SER A 36 40.22 -28.10 19.87
N ALA A 37 40.84 -26.92 19.68
CA ALA A 37 41.60 -26.00 20.55
C ALA A 37 41.85 -24.65 19.81
N ALA A 38 42.23 -23.61 20.57
CA ALA A 38 43.11 -22.47 20.24
C ALA A 38 43.10 -21.76 18.85
N GLY A 39 43.02 -20.43 18.88
CA GLY A 39 43.39 -19.52 17.78
C GLY A 39 43.28 -18.05 18.21
N ALA A 40 44.41 -17.35 18.35
CA ALA A 40 44.49 -15.98 18.88
C ALA A 40 44.85 -14.94 17.80
N SER A 41 45.11 -13.68 18.23
CA SER A 41 45.68 -12.55 17.46
C SER A 41 44.65 -11.60 16.81
N VAL A 42 44.69 -10.26 16.84
CA VAL A 42 45.30 -9.16 17.64
C VAL A 42 45.04 -7.86 16.82
N ALA A 43 45.07 -6.69 17.49
CA ALA A 43 45.19 -5.33 16.92
C ALA A 43 43.97 -4.62 16.29
N SER A 44 43.58 -3.52 16.96
CA SER A 44 42.97 -2.31 16.39
C SER A 44 44.09 -1.29 16.03
N PRO A 45 43.83 0.01 15.79
CA PRO A 45 42.74 0.67 15.06
C PRO A 45 43.30 1.60 13.95
N SER A 46 42.44 2.24 13.14
CA SER A 46 42.76 3.56 12.57
C SER A 46 41.51 4.36 12.23
N ALA A 47 41.52 5.63 12.63
CA ALA A 47 40.45 6.58 12.35
C ALA A 47 40.80 7.42 11.11
N VAL A 48 39.82 7.70 10.26
CA VAL A 48 39.87 8.81 9.31
C VAL A 48 38.64 9.68 9.53
N SER A 49 38.89 10.94 9.89
CA SER A 49 37.87 11.97 10.02
C SER A 49 38.04 12.95 8.87
N THR A 50 37.04 13.02 7.98
CA THR A 50 36.96 14.04 6.94
C THR A 50 35.64 14.78 7.04
N ARG A 51 35.73 15.98 7.60
CA ARG A 51 34.65 16.98 7.69
C ARG A 51 34.54 17.71 6.36
N ALA A 52 33.36 17.68 5.73
CA ALA A 52 33.02 18.55 4.61
C ALA A 52 31.67 19.25 4.86
N THR A 53 31.73 20.52 5.23
CA THR A 53 30.57 21.41 5.30
C THR A 53 30.23 21.91 3.89
N GLY A 54 29.02 21.61 3.41
CA GLY A 54 28.51 22.11 2.13
C GLY A 54 27.04 22.50 2.24
N SER A 55 26.76 23.77 2.55
CA SER A 55 25.41 24.32 2.42
C SER A 55 25.10 24.61 0.96
N SER A 56 24.18 23.84 0.37
CA SER A 56 23.56 24.17 -0.91
C SER A 56 22.07 24.38 -0.71
N ALA A 57 21.58 25.59 -0.99
CA ALA A 57 20.16 25.91 -0.93
C ALA A 57 19.41 25.23 -2.09
N SER A 58 18.57 24.25 -1.76
CA SER A 58 17.69 23.60 -2.75
C SER A 58 16.47 24.48 -3.01
N ASN A 59 16.46 25.18 -4.14
CA ASN A 59 15.26 25.79 -4.69
C ASN A 59 14.34 24.67 -5.18
N ASN A 60 13.30 24.35 -4.42
CA ASN A 60 12.39 23.23 -4.69
C ASN A 60 11.19 23.67 -5.55
N PRO A 61 11.11 23.31 -6.85
CA PRO A 61 10.04 23.77 -7.76
C PRO A 61 8.71 23.00 -7.59
N SER A 62 8.61 22.09 -6.62
CA SER A 62 7.53 21.09 -6.53
C SER A 62 6.14 21.66 -6.21
N SER A 63 6.04 22.85 -5.62
CA SER A 63 4.76 23.47 -5.26
C SER A 63 3.90 23.87 -6.47
N SER A 64 4.53 24.32 -7.55
CA SER A 64 3.84 24.74 -8.79
C SER A 64 3.06 23.59 -9.45
N ARG A 65 3.59 22.37 -9.37
CA ARG A 65 3.01 21.18 -10.02
C ARG A 65 1.69 20.69 -9.40
N ARG A 66 1.29 21.14 -8.19
CA ARG A 66 0.02 20.71 -7.56
C ARG A 66 -1.22 21.34 -8.21
N ALA A 67 -1.16 22.60 -8.69
CA ALA A 67 -2.32 23.32 -9.24
C ALA A 67 -2.75 22.90 -10.67
N SER A 68 -1.96 22.06 -11.34
CA SER A 68 -2.29 21.47 -12.64
C SER A 68 -3.03 20.12 -12.52
N ARG A 69 -2.95 19.45 -11.36
CA ARG A 69 -3.41 18.06 -11.19
C ARG A 69 -4.93 17.88 -11.33
N LEU A 70 -5.73 18.81 -10.80
CA LEU A 70 -7.20 18.72 -10.88
C LEU A 70 -7.72 19.00 -12.29
N ARG A 71 -7.03 19.83 -13.09
CA ARG A 71 -7.42 20.14 -14.47
C ARG A 71 -7.18 18.97 -15.44
N ALA A 72 -6.25 18.07 -15.12
CA ALA A 72 -5.95 16.90 -15.95
C ALA A 72 -7.12 15.90 -16.01
N PHE A 73 -7.88 15.76 -14.91
CA PHE A 73 -9.01 14.83 -14.82
C PHE A 73 -10.17 15.22 -15.73
N ASP A 74 -10.53 16.51 -15.72
CA ASP A 74 -11.56 17.06 -16.62
C ASP A 74 -11.15 16.92 -18.08
N THR A 75 -9.89 17.24 -18.42
CA THR A 75 -9.39 17.16 -19.80
C THR A 75 -9.25 15.74 -20.34
N LEU A 76 -8.91 14.74 -19.51
CA LEU A 76 -8.89 13.33 -19.94
C LEU A 76 -10.30 12.81 -20.22
N THR A 77 -11.26 13.18 -19.36
CA THR A 77 -12.68 12.83 -19.55
C THR A 77 -13.24 13.48 -20.82
N GLU A 78 -12.91 14.76 -21.05
CA GLU A 78 -13.28 15.51 -22.25
C GLU A 78 -12.61 14.95 -23.52
N TRP A 79 -11.34 14.56 -23.46
CA TRP A 79 -10.62 13.95 -24.59
C TRP A 79 -11.20 12.58 -24.97
N CYS A 80 -11.46 11.70 -24.00
CA CYS A 80 -12.11 10.41 -24.27
C CYS A 80 -13.54 10.58 -24.84
N LEU A 81 -14.31 11.56 -24.36
CA LEU A 81 -15.62 11.92 -24.92
C LEU A 81 -15.53 12.51 -26.34
N LYS A 82 -14.41 13.16 -26.68
CA LYS A 82 -14.19 13.79 -27.99
C LYS A 82 -13.75 12.78 -29.05
N GLU A 83 -12.88 11.83 -28.73
CA GLU A 83 -12.45 10.79 -29.69
C GLU A 83 -13.43 9.62 -29.81
N ASN A 84 -14.06 9.21 -28.70
CA ASN A 84 -15.02 8.10 -28.66
C ASN A 84 -16.48 8.55 -28.54
N GLY A 85 -16.76 9.83 -28.79
CA GLY A 85 -18.11 10.36 -28.90
C GLY A 85 -18.92 9.64 -30.00
N PRO A 86 -20.27 9.73 -29.95
CA PRO A 86 -21.14 9.00 -30.87
C PRO A 86 -20.77 9.32 -32.32
N ARG A 87 -20.18 8.34 -33.02
CA ARG A 87 -19.82 8.46 -34.43
C ARG A 87 -21.06 8.90 -35.22
N PRO A 88 -20.95 9.88 -36.13
CA PRO A 88 -22.10 10.38 -36.88
C PRO A 88 -22.81 9.22 -37.57
N HIS A 89 -24.13 9.20 -37.46
CA HIS A 89 -24.98 8.12 -37.96
C HIS A 89 -24.57 7.69 -39.37
N VAL A 90 -24.24 6.41 -39.53
CA VAL A 90 -24.15 5.80 -40.85
C VAL A 90 -25.51 5.94 -41.50
N THR A 91 -25.60 6.78 -42.52
CA THR A 91 -26.84 7.05 -43.26
C THR A 91 -27.31 5.77 -43.92
N GLN A 92 -28.30 5.09 -43.32
CA GLN A 92 -28.89 3.90 -43.95
C GLN A 92 -29.51 4.29 -45.30
N PRO A 93 -29.33 3.47 -46.35
CA PRO A 93 -29.92 3.75 -47.65
C PRO A 93 -31.44 3.76 -47.55
N ARG A 94 -32.06 4.84 -48.03
CA ARG A 94 -33.52 4.97 -48.11
C ARG A 94 -34.08 3.95 -49.10
N THR A 95 -34.69 2.89 -48.60
CA THR A 95 -35.61 2.06 -49.39
C THR A 95 -37.05 2.47 -49.11
N SER A 96 -37.71 3.05 -50.11
CA SER A 96 -39.10 3.48 -50.07
C SER A 96 -40.06 2.32 -49.81
N GLY A 97 -41.08 2.54 -48.98
CA GLY A 97 -42.08 1.53 -48.64
C GLY A 97 -43.14 2.08 -47.69
N ASP A 98 -43.93 3.05 -48.15
CA ASP A 98 -45.00 3.67 -47.36
C ASP A 98 -46.09 2.64 -47.03
N ARG A 99 -46.13 2.19 -45.78
CA ARG A 99 -47.17 1.32 -45.24
C ARG A 99 -47.57 1.81 -43.86
N ARG A 100 -48.42 2.84 -43.83
CA ARG A 100 -49.03 3.37 -42.60
C ARG A 100 -49.79 2.28 -41.85
N LEU A 101 -49.15 1.72 -40.82
CA LEU A 101 -49.84 0.99 -39.76
C LEU A 101 -50.35 1.98 -38.70
N PRO A 102 -51.48 1.69 -38.03
CA PRO A 102 -51.99 2.56 -36.99
C PRO A 102 -50.96 2.71 -35.87
N GLN A 103 -50.72 3.96 -35.43
CA GLN A 103 -49.88 4.25 -34.29
C GLN A 103 -50.51 3.65 -33.03
N LEU A 104 -49.99 2.51 -32.59
CA LEU A 104 -50.12 2.11 -31.20
C LEU A 104 -49.36 3.16 -30.39
N THR A 105 -50.09 4.00 -29.66
CA THR A 105 -49.56 4.80 -28.56
C THR A 105 -49.09 3.84 -27.48
N ILE A 106 -47.86 3.34 -27.65
CA ILE A 106 -47.07 2.81 -26.55
C ILE A 106 -46.84 4.00 -25.64
N ASP A 107 -47.59 4.06 -24.53
CA ASP A 107 -47.34 4.99 -23.45
C ASP A 107 -45.87 4.84 -23.08
N ARG A 108 -45.11 5.88 -23.42
CA ARG A 108 -43.66 5.86 -23.42
C ARG A 108 -43.21 5.95 -21.97
N LEU A 109 -43.22 4.80 -21.29
CA LEU A 109 -42.78 4.62 -19.92
C LEU A 109 -41.52 5.47 -19.72
N SER A 110 -41.64 6.47 -18.86
CA SER A 110 -40.55 7.40 -18.58
C SER A 110 -39.30 6.56 -18.29
N PRO A 111 -38.18 6.80 -18.99
CA PRO A 111 -36.97 6.00 -18.77
C PRO A 111 -36.64 6.05 -17.27
N PRO A 112 -36.36 4.91 -16.63
CA PRO A 112 -36.08 4.88 -15.20
C PRO A 112 -34.98 5.89 -14.89
N PRO A 113 -35.09 6.64 -13.77
CA PRO A 113 -34.13 7.68 -13.45
C PRO A 113 -32.72 7.07 -13.48
N PRO A 114 -31.74 7.73 -14.15
CA PRO A 114 -30.42 7.15 -14.30
C PRO A 114 -29.82 6.93 -12.91
N GLY A 115 -29.61 5.66 -12.56
CA GLY A 115 -28.96 5.29 -11.31
C GLY A 115 -27.54 5.87 -11.24
N PRO A 116 -26.91 5.87 -10.05
CA PRO A 116 -25.55 6.34 -9.88
C PRO A 116 -24.62 5.70 -10.91
N ARG A 117 -24.02 6.52 -11.80
CA ARG A 117 -23.05 6.03 -12.77
C ARG A 117 -21.84 5.48 -12.03
N ASP A 118 -21.36 4.31 -12.45
CA ASP A 118 -20.10 3.80 -11.94
C ASP A 118 -18.95 4.66 -12.47
N PRO A 119 -18.07 5.22 -11.62
CA PRO A 119 -16.99 6.09 -12.06
C PRO A 119 -15.92 5.36 -12.89
N TYR A 120 -15.90 4.02 -12.88
CA TYR A 120 -14.92 3.21 -13.62
C TYR A 120 -15.42 2.71 -14.99
N ILE A 121 -16.67 2.97 -15.36
CA ILE A 121 -17.27 2.59 -16.66
C ILE A 121 -17.60 3.87 -17.45
N LEU A 122 -16.64 4.34 -18.25
CA LEU A 122 -16.66 5.64 -18.90
C LEU A 122 -17.54 5.65 -20.16
N SER A 123 -17.44 4.59 -20.97
CA SER A 123 -18.06 4.47 -22.30
C SER A 123 -19.35 3.66 -22.30
N GLY A 124 -19.78 3.16 -21.14
CA GLY A 124 -20.94 2.28 -21.00
C GLY A 124 -20.68 0.85 -21.51
N SER A 125 -19.45 0.33 -21.39
CA SER A 125 -19.16 -1.05 -21.78
C SER A 125 -20.06 -2.05 -21.05
N GLN A 126 -20.89 -2.74 -21.84
CA GLN A 126 -21.74 -3.84 -21.38
C GLN A 126 -20.92 -5.02 -20.83
N THR A 127 -19.66 -5.16 -21.25
CA THR A 127 -18.75 -6.17 -20.71
C THR A 127 -18.36 -5.84 -19.28
N LEU A 128 -17.95 -4.59 -19.02
CA LEU A 128 -17.58 -4.12 -17.69
C LEU A 128 -18.75 -4.16 -16.71
N TRP A 129 -19.96 -3.81 -17.16
CA TRP A 129 -21.19 -3.98 -16.37
C TRP A 129 -21.42 -5.43 -15.92
N ARG A 130 -21.37 -6.39 -16.85
CA ARG A 130 -21.52 -7.82 -16.50
C ARG A 130 -20.42 -8.33 -15.57
N ILE A 131 -19.19 -7.83 -15.69
CA ILE A 131 -18.09 -8.21 -14.79
C ILE A 131 -18.35 -7.64 -13.39
N LYS A 132 -18.76 -6.37 -13.29
CA LYS A 132 -19.13 -5.73 -12.03
C LYS A 132 -20.25 -6.50 -11.30
N GLU A 133 -21.28 -6.94 -12.01
CA GLU A 133 -22.37 -7.74 -11.46
C GLU A 133 -21.93 -9.10 -10.89
N GLN A 134 -20.81 -9.64 -11.37
CA GLN A 134 -20.25 -10.93 -10.90
C GLN A 134 -19.15 -10.74 -9.83
N MET A 135 -18.64 -9.54 -9.62
CA MET A 135 -17.61 -9.25 -8.63
C MET A 135 -18.21 -8.76 -7.30
N PRO A 136 -17.62 -9.16 -6.14
CA PRO A 136 -17.86 -8.48 -4.88
C PRO A 136 -17.54 -6.97 -5.01
N PRO A 137 -18.39 -6.05 -4.49
CA PRO A 137 -18.19 -4.61 -4.66
C PRO A 137 -16.83 -4.08 -4.16
N TRP A 138 -16.27 -4.72 -3.12
CA TRP A 138 -14.95 -4.40 -2.60
C TRP A 138 -13.83 -4.75 -3.59
N PHE A 139 -13.95 -5.88 -4.31
CA PHE A 139 -12.95 -6.36 -5.26
C PHE A 139 -12.99 -5.53 -6.55
N TRP A 140 -14.20 -5.25 -7.06
CA TRP A 140 -14.40 -4.30 -8.16
C TRP A 140 -13.74 -2.94 -7.87
N THR A 141 -13.97 -2.40 -6.68
CA THR A 141 -13.42 -1.10 -6.27
C THR A 141 -11.89 -1.15 -6.09
N ALA A 142 -11.36 -2.20 -5.46
CA ALA A 142 -9.93 -2.34 -5.22
C ALA A 142 -9.14 -2.54 -6.53
N TYR A 143 -9.64 -3.41 -7.42
CA TYR A 143 -8.94 -3.72 -8.67
C TYR A 143 -8.98 -2.55 -9.65
N ASN A 144 -10.10 -1.83 -9.78
CA ASN A 144 -10.14 -0.60 -10.60
C ASN A 144 -9.21 0.50 -10.06
N LYS A 145 -9.03 0.60 -8.74
CA LYS A 145 -8.01 1.48 -8.15
C LYS A 145 -6.59 1.04 -8.47
N ALA A 146 -6.31 -0.26 -8.45
CA ALA A 146 -4.99 -0.78 -8.84
C ALA A 146 -4.70 -0.51 -10.33
N LEU A 147 -5.66 -0.72 -11.24
CA LEU A 147 -5.52 -0.34 -12.65
C LEU A 147 -5.31 1.17 -12.83
N TRP A 148 -6.02 2.01 -12.07
CA TRP A 148 -5.83 3.45 -12.08
C TRP A 148 -4.45 3.88 -11.55
N LEU A 149 -3.92 3.20 -10.52
CA LEU A 149 -2.55 3.42 -10.06
C LEU A 149 -1.54 3.02 -11.12
N ILE A 150 -1.76 1.93 -11.87
CA ILE A 150 -0.90 1.55 -12.99
C ILE A 150 -0.94 2.61 -14.11
N ASP A 151 -2.14 3.08 -14.51
CA ASP A 151 -2.30 4.20 -15.44
C ASP A 151 -1.57 5.46 -14.95
N PHE A 152 -1.69 5.76 -13.66
CA PHE A 152 -1.10 6.95 -13.05
C PHE A 152 0.43 6.84 -13.01
N HIS A 153 0.99 5.78 -12.42
CA HIS A 153 2.43 5.60 -12.23
C HIS A 153 3.18 5.31 -13.54
N GLY A 154 2.58 4.58 -14.48
CA GLY A 154 3.17 4.29 -15.80
C GLY A 154 3.48 5.55 -16.63
N ALA A 155 2.77 6.65 -16.38
CA ALA A 155 3.01 7.94 -17.03
C ALA A 155 4.20 8.74 -16.44
N TRP A 156 4.81 8.32 -15.31
CA TRP A 156 5.92 9.05 -14.67
C TRP A 156 7.31 8.49 -15.01
N GLY A 157 7.44 7.19 -15.29
CA GLY A 157 8.75 6.55 -15.53
C GLY A 157 9.40 6.94 -16.87
N THR A 158 8.59 7.09 -17.91
CA THR A 158 9.04 7.55 -19.24
C THR A 158 8.06 8.58 -19.75
N GLY A 159 8.50 9.84 -19.91
CA GLY A 159 7.65 11.03 -20.05
C GLY A 159 6.74 11.15 -21.28
N ASP A 160 6.64 10.10 -22.10
CA ASP A 160 5.76 9.99 -23.27
C ASP A 160 4.80 8.79 -23.19
N SER A 161 4.79 8.02 -22.08
CA SER A 161 3.88 6.89 -21.92
C SER A 161 2.44 7.36 -21.69
N ALA A 162 1.61 7.20 -22.71
CA ALA A 162 0.16 7.33 -22.59
C ALA A 162 -0.40 6.32 -21.54
N PRO A 163 -1.55 6.60 -20.91
CA PRO A 163 -2.18 5.64 -19.99
C PRO A 163 -2.43 4.30 -20.71
N LEU A 164 -2.40 3.19 -19.97
CA LEU A 164 -2.58 1.85 -20.54
C LEU A 164 -4.06 1.50 -20.72
N PHE A 165 -4.95 2.16 -19.97
CA PHE A 165 -6.37 1.87 -19.92
C PHE A 165 -7.23 3.13 -20.13
N ILE A 166 -6.96 3.82 -21.24
CA ILE A 166 -7.60 5.09 -21.65
C ILE A 166 -9.11 4.91 -21.88
N CYS A 167 -9.52 3.73 -22.37
CA CYS A 167 -10.93 3.42 -22.64
C CYS A 167 -11.40 2.13 -21.93
N ASP A 168 -12.73 1.99 -21.81
CA ASP A 168 -13.37 0.80 -21.22
C ASP A 168 -12.84 -0.51 -21.85
N LYS A 169 -12.50 -0.48 -23.15
CA LYS A 169 -12.14 -1.68 -23.91
C LYS A 169 -10.82 -2.29 -23.48
N GLU A 170 -9.85 -1.47 -23.10
CA GLU A 170 -8.55 -1.91 -22.59
C GLU A 170 -8.70 -2.50 -21.18
N ARG A 171 -9.60 -1.93 -20.36
CA ARG A 171 -9.94 -2.47 -19.02
C ARG A 171 -10.64 -3.82 -19.07
N GLU A 172 -11.39 -4.13 -20.13
CA GLU A 172 -12.12 -5.40 -20.23
C GLU A 172 -11.24 -6.65 -20.13
N GLY A 173 -9.97 -6.58 -20.54
CA GLY A 173 -9.03 -7.72 -20.46
C GLY A 173 -8.66 -8.02 -19.00
N PRO A 174 -7.91 -7.14 -18.33
CA PRO A 174 -7.52 -7.30 -16.93
C PRO A 174 -8.70 -7.55 -15.99
N MET A 175 -9.86 -6.93 -16.23
CA MET A 175 -11.06 -7.17 -15.41
C MET A 175 -11.65 -8.58 -15.58
N LYS A 176 -11.51 -9.22 -16.75
CA LYS A 176 -11.89 -10.64 -16.93
C LYS A 176 -10.90 -11.57 -16.24
N ASP A 177 -9.61 -11.27 -16.34
CA ASP A 177 -8.56 -12.07 -15.70
C ASP A 177 -8.64 -11.95 -14.17
N ALA A 178 -8.95 -10.76 -13.65
CA ALA A 178 -9.27 -10.55 -12.26
C ALA A 178 -10.47 -11.39 -11.80
N LEU A 179 -11.58 -11.39 -12.55
CA LEU A 179 -12.78 -12.19 -12.24
C LEU A 179 -12.50 -13.70 -12.26
N LYS A 180 -11.74 -14.17 -13.26
CA LYS A 180 -11.52 -15.60 -13.52
C LYS A 180 -10.39 -16.22 -12.69
N MET A 181 -9.28 -15.50 -12.54
CA MET A 181 -8.01 -16.03 -12.03
C MET A 181 -7.71 -15.56 -10.61
N MET A 182 -8.05 -14.31 -10.27
CA MET A 182 -7.74 -13.73 -8.95
C MET A 182 -8.90 -13.82 -7.97
N MET A 183 -10.13 -13.47 -8.35
CA MET A 183 -11.27 -13.49 -7.44
C MET A 183 -11.44 -14.83 -6.68
N PRO A 184 -11.26 -16.02 -7.31
CA PRO A 184 -11.40 -17.30 -6.61
C PRO A 184 -10.27 -17.62 -5.60
N THR A 185 -9.16 -16.87 -5.58
CA THR A 185 -8.07 -17.09 -4.61
C THR A 185 -8.28 -16.32 -3.30
N TYR A 186 -9.18 -15.33 -3.32
CA TYR A 186 -9.65 -14.65 -2.12
C TYR A 186 -10.83 -15.42 -1.49
N PRO A 187 -10.90 -15.52 -0.15
CA PRO A 187 -12.06 -16.09 0.51
C PRO A 187 -13.28 -15.16 0.35
N PRO A 188 -14.47 -15.61 0.76
CA PRO A 188 -15.54 -14.70 1.16
C PRO A 188 -15.02 -13.70 2.21
N ARG A 189 -15.38 -12.41 2.08
CA ARG A 189 -15.17 -11.41 3.14
C ARG A 189 -16.30 -11.55 4.15
N PRO A 190 -16.01 -11.76 5.46
CA PRO A 190 -17.07 -11.83 6.46
C PRO A 190 -17.79 -10.47 6.53
N PRO A 191 -19.12 -10.46 6.77
CA PRO A 191 -19.90 -9.23 6.83
C PRO A 191 -19.60 -8.41 8.10
N GLU A 192 -19.15 -9.07 9.15
CA GLU A 192 -18.80 -8.51 10.46
C GLU A 192 -17.35 -8.88 10.82
N PRO A 193 -16.61 -8.01 11.54
CA PRO A 193 -15.32 -8.38 12.11
C PRO A 193 -15.43 -9.55 13.07
N LEU A 194 -14.32 -10.25 13.32
CA LEU A 194 -14.29 -11.36 14.28
C LEU A 194 -14.65 -10.89 15.69
N ALA A 195 -15.34 -11.75 16.44
CA ALA A 195 -15.58 -11.51 17.86
C ALA A 195 -14.23 -11.33 18.62
N PRO A 196 -14.14 -10.42 19.60
CA PRO A 196 -12.94 -10.29 20.42
C PRO A 196 -12.58 -11.60 21.14
N SER A 197 -11.30 -11.95 21.09
CA SER A 197 -10.68 -13.07 21.81
C SER A 197 -9.22 -12.73 22.11
N PRO A 198 -8.55 -13.42 23.05
CA PRO A 198 -7.16 -13.11 23.40
C PRO A 198 -6.20 -13.17 22.19
N SER A 199 -6.36 -14.12 21.27
CA SER A 199 -5.55 -14.21 20.05
C SER A 199 -5.91 -13.14 19.01
N VAL A 200 -7.22 -12.89 18.79
CA VAL A 200 -7.69 -11.85 17.85
C VAL A 200 -7.26 -10.46 18.31
N ASP A 201 -7.36 -10.16 19.60
CA ASP A 201 -6.98 -8.86 20.16
C ASP A 201 -5.45 -8.64 20.13
N LYS A 202 -4.64 -9.71 20.22
CA LYS A 202 -3.19 -9.65 19.94
C LYS A 202 -2.90 -9.28 18.48
N VAL A 203 -3.58 -9.90 17.51
CA VAL A 203 -3.43 -9.53 16.09
C VAL A 203 -3.81 -8.06 15.89
N ARG A 204 -4.93 -7.61 16.48
CA ARG A 204 -5.36 -6.21 16.42
C ARG A 204 -4.37 -5.24 17.06
N ALA A 205 -3.73 -5.62 18.16
CA ALA A 205 -2.66 -4.83 18.78
C ALA A 205 -1.44 -4.70 17.87
N VAL A 206 -0.98 -5.81 17.26
CA VAL A 206 0.12 -5.77 16.27
C VAL A 206 -0.26 -4.93 15.05
N LEU A 207 -1.48 -5.07 14.54
CA LEU A 207 -1.99 -4.25 13.44
C LEU A 207 -2.14 -2.77 13.85
N ALA A 208 -2.43 -2.44 15.11
CA ALA A 208 -2.47 -1.05 15.60
C ALA A 208 -1.06 -0.42 15.58
N ASP A 209 -0.05 -1.17 16.00
CA ASP A 209 1.39 -0.85 15.96
C ASP A 209 1.97 -0.71 14.54
N ALA A 210 1.23 -1.11 13.49
CA ALA A 210 1.73 -1.07 12.12
C ALA A 210 2.18 0.35 11.72
N ALA A 211 3.40 0.41 11.20
CA ALA A 211 3.99 1.64 10.67
C ALA A 211 3.09 2.27 9.59
N LYS A 212 3.08 3.61 9.56
CA LYS A 212 2.39 4.38 8.52
C LYS A 212 3.41 4.83 7.50
N LEU A 213 3.01 4.89 6.23
CA LEU A 213 3.86 5.44 5.17
C LEU A 213 4.22 6.91 5.49
N PRO A 214 5.46 7.34 5.16
CA PRO A 214 5.84 8.73 5.29
C PRO A 214 5.03 9.60 4.30
N PRO A 215 4.80 10.89 4.60
CA PRO A 215 4.34 11.85 3.60
C PRO A 215 5.30 11.90 2.40
N ASP A 216 4.80 12.21 1.20
CA ASP A 216 5.57 12.32 -0.06
C ASP A 216 6.92 13.05 0.12
N GLU A 217 6.92 14.13 0.92
CA GLU A 217 8.10 14.96 1.18
C GLU A 217 9.21 14.27 2.02
N GLN A 218 8.97 13.04 2.47
CA GLN A 218 9.87 12.22 3.32
C GLN A 218 10.10 10.80 2.75
N TRP A 219 9.74 10.55 1.49
CA TRP A 219 10.06 9.28 0.82
C TRP A 219 11.58 9.11 0.64
N GLY A 220 12.04 7.86 0.57
CA GLY A 220 13.45 7.48 0.56
C GLY A 220 14.13 7.45 1.93
N ARG A 221 13.44 7.79 3.03
CA ARG A 221 13.94 7.60 4.40
C ARG A 221 13.95 6.12 4.80
N ASP A 222 15.12 5.64 5.20
CA ASP A 222 15.38 4.27 5.68
C ASP A 222 15.12 4.08 7.19
N ASP A 223 15.02 5.16 7.96
CA ASP A 223 14.94 5.15 9.42
C ASP A 223 13.52 5.02 10.01
N ILE A 224 12.54 4.54 9.22
CA ILE A 224 11.13 4.44 9.63
C ILE A 224 10.90 3.18 10.49
N PRO A 225 10.55 3.30 11.79
CA PRO A 225 10.40 2.14 12.67
C PRO A 225 9.30 1.20 12.19
N GLY A 226 9.66 -0.08 12.01
CA GLY A 226 8.73 -1.13 11.58
C GLY A 226 8.58 -1.27 10.06
N MET A 227 9.20 -0.40 9.25
CA MET A 227 9.30 -0.56 7.79
C MET A 227 10.69 -1.03 7.35
N LYS A 228 10.74 -1.53 6.12
CA LYS A 228 11.93 -1.82 5.34
C LYS A 228 11.78 -1.06 4.02
N VAL A 229 12.86 -0.42 3.57
CA VAL A 229 12.86 0.30 2.29
C VAL A 229 13.74 -0.46 1.31
N THR A 230 13.16 -0.81 0.17
CA THR A 230 13.90 -1.24 -1.01
C THR A 230 14.05 -0.03 -1.93
N THR A 231 15.27 0.25 -2.39
CA THR A 231 15.55 1.33 -3.33
C THR A 231 15.97 0.71 -4.66
N GLU A 232 15.23 1.01 -5.72
CA GLU A 232 15.64 0.69 -7.08
C GLU A 232 16.53 1.81 -7.61
N TYR A 233 17.55 1.44 -8.39
CA TYR A 233 18.51 2.39 -8.94
C TYR A 233 18.51 2.31 -10.47
N ASP A 234 18.53 3.47 -11.11
CA ASP A 234 18.61 3.58 -12.56
C ASP A 234 19.98 3.12 -13.10
N MET A 235 20.12 3.13 -14.43
CA MET A 235 21.38 2.76 -15.10
C MET A 235 22.58 3.68 -14.78
N TYR A 236 22.36 4.81 -14.10
CA TYR A 236 23.37 5.75 -13.65
C TYR A 236 23.67 5.65 -12.14
N GLY A 237 22.97 4.76 -11.42
CA GLY A 237 23.10 4.59 -9.97
C GLY A 237 22.38 5.65 -9.15
N ALA A 238 21.46 6.42 -9.74
CA ALA A 238 20.56 7.29 -9.00
C ALA A 238 19.32 6.51 -8.53
N PRO A 239 18.75 6.79 -7.35
CA PRO A 239 17.53 6.13 -6.89
C PRO A 239 16.35 6.52 -7.80
N GLU A 240 15.74 5.54 -8.45
CA GLU A 240 14.61 5.69 -9.38
C GLU A 240 13.28 5.52 -8.65
N SER A 241 13.19 4.51 -7.78
CA SER A 241 11.99 4.20 -7.01
C SER A 241 12.32 3.79 -5.57
N TRP A 242 11.34 3.97 -4.67
CA TRP A 242 11.39 3.49 -3.30
C TRP A 242 10.14 2.66 -3.00
N GLU A 243 10.35 1.42 -2.58
CA GLU A 243 9.29 0.52 -2.13
C GLU A 243 9.35 0.39 -0.61
N TYR A 244 8.20 0.56 0.03
CA TYR A 244 8.05 0.45 1.48
C TYR A 244 7.33 -0.85 1.85
N GLU A 245 8.07 -1.76 2.47
CA GLU A 245 7.54 -3.01 3.02
C GLU A 245 7.42 -2.91 4.55
N TRP A 246 6.60 -3.76 5.16
CA TRP A 246 6.70 -4.01 6.60
C TRP A 246 8.00 -4.78 6.90
N SER A 247 8.74 -4.34 7.91
CA SER A 247 10.00 -4.99 8.31
C SER A 247 9.80 -6.43 8.75
N ASP A 248 10.81 -7.28 8.54
CA ASP A 248 10.78 -8.71 8.92
C ASP A 248 10.38 -8.91 10.39
N LYS A 249 10.88 -8.05 11.29
CA LYS A 249 10.54 -8.05 12.73
C LYS A 249 9.08 -7.69 13.04
N TYR A 250 8.44 -6.89 12.19
CA TYR A 250 7.01 -6.63 12.29
C TYR A 250 6.23 -7.84 11.76
N LEU A 251 6.63 -8.37 10.60
CA LEU A 251 5.99 -9.54 9.98
C LEU A 251 6.06 -10.77 10.90
N GLU A 252 7.20 -11.03 11.55
CA GLU A 252 7.37 -12.10 12.54
C GLU A 252 6.35 -11.98 13.69
N ARG A 253 6.21 -10.79 14.31
CA ARG A 253 5.20 -10.55 15.36
C ARG A 253 3.77 -10.78 14.85
N LEU A 254 3.48 -10.36 13.63
CA LEU A 254 2.17 -10.55 13.02
C LEU A 254 1.88 -12.03 12.73
N PHE A 255 2.85 -12.77 12.19
CA PHE A 255 2.71 -14.20 11.93
C PHE A 255 2.54 -15.01 13.22
N LEU A 256 3.29 -14.70 14.27
CA LEU A 256 3.11 -15.34 15.58
C LEU A 256 1.71 -15.09 16.16
N ALA A 257 1.21 -13.85 16.09
CA ALA A 257 -0.16 -13.55 16.53
C ALA A 257 -1.23 -14.24 15.67
N LEU A 258 -1.00 -14.38 14.35
CA LEU A 258 -1.91 -15.11 13.45
C LEU A 258 -1.90 -16.63 13.69
N ILE A 259 -0.75 -17.20 14.10
CA ILE A 259 -0.66 -18.62 14.51
C ILE A 259 -1.53 -18.85 15.75
N GLU A 260 -1.50 -17.97 16.74
CA GLU A 260 -2.39 -18.09 17.90
C GLU A 260 -3.88 -18.09 17.52
N VAL A 261 -4.29 -17.29 16.52
CA VAL A 261 -5.68 -17.31 16.00
C VAL A 261 -6.00 -18.62 15.29
N ILE A 262 -5.03 -19.21 14.57
CA ILE A 262 -5.19 -20.54 13.95
C ILE A 262 -5.32 -21.62 15.03
N ASP A 263 -4.54 -21.56 16.10
CA ASP A 263 -4.58 -22.54 17.20
C ASP A 263 -5.87 -22.44 18.02
N GLU A 264 -6.39 -21.22 18.26
CA GLU A 264 -7.62 -21.00 19.04
C GLU A 264 -8.92 -21.19 18.22
N HIS A 265 -8.95 -20.72 16.96
CA HIS A 265 -10.17 -20.64 16.15
C HIS A 265 -10.12 -21.40 14.82
N GLY A 266 -8.97 -22.02 14.48
CA GLY A 266 -8.79 -22.77 13.25
C GLY A 266 -8.58 -21.91 12.00
N THR A 267 -8.59 -22.56 10.84
CA THR A 267 -8.34 -21.89 9.55
C THR A 267 -9.61 -21.31 8.89
N GLY A 268 -10.80 -21.71 9.34
CA GLY A 268 -12.09 -21.33 8.72
C GLY A 268 -12.53 -19.89 9.01
N PRO A 269 -13.78 -19.52 8.64
CA PRO A 269 -14.27 -18.14 8.70
C PRO A 269 -14.24 -17.48 10.09
N ALA A 270 -14.30 -18.28 11.16
CA ALA A 270 -14.21 -17.81 12.54
C ALA A 270 -12.76 -17.62 13.05
N GLY A 271 -11.75 -18.00 12.26
CA GLY A 271 -10.33 -17.87 12.56
C GLY A 271 -9.56 -17.23 11.41
N PHE A 272 -8.58 -17.96 10.83
CA PHE A 272 -7.65 -17.38 9.85
C PHE A 272 -8.33 -16.72 8.63
N GLU A 273 -9.37 -17.34 8.06
CA GLU A 273 -10.08 -16.77 6.91
C GLU A 273 -10.77 -15.44 7.22
N GLY A 274 -11.24 -15.25 8.45
CA GLY A 274 -11.82 -14.00 8.93
C GLY A 274 -10.74 -12.94 9.18
N ILE A 275 -9.74 -13.27 10.02
CA ILE A 275 -8.78 -12.27 10.52
C ILE A 275 -7.88 -11.70 9.43
N ARG A 276 -7.59 -12.47 8.36
CA ARG A 276 -6.76 -11.98 7.25
C ARG A 276 -7.38 -10.78 6.51
N TRP A 277 -8.69 -10.57 6.61
CA TRP A 277 -9.32 -9.34 6.10
C TRP A 277 -8.90 -8.09 6.88
N GLU A 278 -8.76 -8.18 8.20
CA GLU A 278 -8.24 -7.06 9.01
C GLU A 278 -6.79 -6.73 8.61
N VAL A 279 -5.99 -7.75 8.28
CA VAL A 279 -4.63 -7.58 7.73
C VAL A 279 -4.65 -6.89 6.37
N TYR A 280 -5.45 -7.38 5.41
CA TYR A 280 -5.57 -6.78 4.07
C TYR A 280 -6.11 -5.34 4.12
N GLU A 281 -7.05 -5.06 5.02
CA GLU A 281 -7.56 -3.71 5.26
C GLU A 281 -6.49 -2.79 5.85
N LYS A 282 -5.65 -3.30 6.77
CA LYS A 282 -4.51 -2.54 7.30
C LYS A 282 -3.47 -2.20 6.23
N VAL A 283 -3.13 -3.15 5.34
CA VAL A 283 -2.24 -2.90 4.19
C VAL A 283 -2.84 -1.82 3.29
N ARG A 284 -4.12 -1.94 2.91
CA ARG A 284 -4.83 -0.97 2.07
C ARG A 284 -5.00 0.40 2.74
N ALA A 285 -5.00 0.48 4.07
CA ALA A 285 -5.10 1.74 4.80
C ALA A 285 -3.78 2.52 4.88
N MET A 286 -2.67 1.95 4.40
CA MET A 286 -1.44 2.71 4.17
C MET A 286 -1.66 3.68 3.00
N PRO A 287 -1.45 4.99 3.17
CA PRO A 287 -1.70 5.98 2.12
C PRO A 287 -0.65 5.86 1.02
N THR A 288 -1.07 5.32 -0.13
CA THR A 288 -0.39 5.37 -1.43
C THR A 288 -0.55 6.74 -2.08
#